data_AF-A0A1K1P3V6-F1
#
_entry.id   AF-A0A1K1P3V6-F1
#
_cell.length_a   1.000
_cell.length_b   1.000
_cell.length_c   1.000
_cell.angle_alpha   90.00
_cell.angle_beta   90.00
_cell.angle_gamma   90.00
#
_symmetry.space_group_name_H-M   'P 1'
#
loop_
_entity.id
_entity.type
_entity.pdbx_description
1 polymer ?
#
loop_
_entity_poly.entity_id
_entity_poly.type
_entity_poly.pdbx_seq_one_letter_code
_entity_poly.pdbx_strand_id
1 'polypeptide(L)'
;MKRGILAIVGLALLASCSVKTNEEKARDLIEPQVKANLIKPDSYEFAQMQLDSCFSDDTNRNPKSIEFVLKVARLFKEYKEYMSDAEEAETSMTIYAPTYGYQDAHSKQQQKKYKAEMEKAQRKAAIAKDKILQLYKENKEFFKSFQSAKHEFTGWSVAFSYRAETAGGLKIMGNNLYFLDKDLTEITHSFSEDELSDLNSAGIDDLQYEFEDEFKELAEDD
;
A
#
# COMPACT_ATOMS: atom_id res chain seq x y z
N MET A 1 45.16 -43.92 -10.07
CA MET A 1 44.70 -42.63 -9.50
C MET A 1 43.73 -41.86 -10.40
N LYS A 2 43.80 -41.91 -11.74
CA LYS A 2 42.87 -41.17 -12.64
C LYS A 2 41.43 -41.73 -12.73
N ARG A 3 41.22 -43.02 -12.41
CA ARG A 3 39.88 -43.67 -12.46
C ARG A 3 38.98 -43.36 -11.25
N GLY A 4 39.57 -42.97 -10.10
CA GLY A 4 38.80 -42.58 -8.90
C GLY A 4 38.29 -41.14 -8.94
N ILE A 5 38.98 -40.26 -9.66
CA ILE A 5 38.62 -38.83 -9.78
C ILE A 5 37.36 -38.66 -10.65
N LEU A 6 37.20 -39.47 -11.72
CA LEU A 6 36.00 -39.42 -12.56
C LEU A 6 34.71 -39.85 -11.83
N ALA A 7 34.80 -40.77 -10.87
CA ALA A 7 33.63 -41.23 -10.12
C ALA A 7 33.12 -40.20 -9.10
N ILE A 8 34.02 -39.39 -8.53
CA ILE A 8 33.67 -38.34 -7.56
C ILE A 8 33.06 -37.11 -8.27
N VAL A 9 33.55 -36.78 -9.47
CA VAL A 9 32.99 -35.69 -10.29
C VAL A 9 31.59 -36.04 -10.82
N GLY A 10 31.32 -37.32 -11.14
CA GLY A 10 29.99 -37.78 -11.56
C GLY A 10 28.94 -37.75 -10.44
N LEU A 11 29.33 -38.01 -9.18
CA LEU A 11 28.41 -37.99 -8.04
C LEU A 11 28.09 -36.57 -7.57
N ALA A 12 29.03 -35.62 -7.72
CA ALA A 12 28.82 -34.21 -7.40
C ALA A 12 27.85 -33.51 -8.37
N LEU A 13 27.78 -33.94 -9.64
CA LEU A 13 26.88 -33.36 -10.65
C LEU A 13 25.41 -33.78 -10.46
N LEU A 14 25.13 -34.92 -9.80
CA LEU A 14 23.77 -35.41 -9.56
C LEU A 14 23.12 -34.84 -8.29
N ALA A 15 23.91 -34.28 -7.37
CA ALA A 15 23.41 -33.62 -6.16
C ALA A 15 22.84 -32.21 -6.43
N SER A 16 23.09 -31.64 -7.62
CA SER A 16 22.61 -30.30 -7.99
C SER A 16 21.15 -30.27 -8.46
N CYS A 17 20.50 -31.42 -8.62
CA CYS A 17 19.11 -31.52 -9.08
C CYS A 17 18.07 -31.65 -7.94
N SER A 18 18.49 -31.64 -6.67
CA SER A 18 17.59 -31.80 -5.51
C SER A 18 17.41 -30.54 -4.67
N VAL A 19 18.08 -29.44 -5.01
CA VAL A 19 17.96 -28.16 -4.27
C VAL A 19 17.01 -27.25 -5.02
N LYS A 20 15.86 -26.94 -4.39
CA LYS A 20 14.91 -25.98 -4.93
C LYS A 20 15.57 -24.63 -5.18
N THR A 21 15.22 -23.99 -6.30
CA THR A 21 15.62 -22.60 -6.56
C THR A 21 14.95 -21.66 -5.55
N ASN A 22 15.45 -20.44 -5.42
CA ASN A 22 14.83 -19.45 -4.55
C ASN A 22 13.40 -19.12 -5.00
N GLU A 23 13.14 -19.07 -6.31
CA GLU A 23 11.79 -18.88 -6.85
C GLU A 23 10.87 -20.05 -6.48
N GLU A 24 11.35 -21.29 -6.58
CA GLU A 24 10.57 -22.48 -6.18
C GLU A 24 10.25 -22.45 -4.68
N LYS A 25 11.23 -22.11 -3.83
CA LYS A 25 11.02 -21.97 -2.38
C LYS A 25 9.99 -20.88 -2.06
N ALA A 26 10.15 -19.70 -2.66
CA ALA A 26 9.22 -18.59 -2.46
C ALA A 26 7.80 -18.96 -2.92
N ARG A 27 7.66 -19.60 -4.09
CA ARG A 27 6.35 -20.08 -4.58
C ARG A 27 5.73 -21.09 -3.64
N ASP A 28 6.50 -22.07 -3.16
CA ASP A 28 6.00 -23.10 -2.26
C ASP A 28 5.52 -22.53 -0.91
N LEU A 29 6.07 -21.39 -0.47
CA LEU A 29 5.58 -20.64 0.69
C LEU A 29 4.29 -19.85 0.37
N ILE A 30 4.20 -19.23 -0.81
CA ILE A 30 3.12 -18.31 -1.18
C ILE A 30 1.85 -19.05 -1.62
N GLU A 31 1.97 -20.12 -2.42
CA GLU A 31 0.80 -20.81 -3.00
C GLU A 31 -0.24 -21.28 -1.97
N PRO A 32 0.15 -21.89 -0.83
CA PRO A 32 -0.83 -22.30 0.16
C PRO A 32 -1.65 -21.12 0.69
N GLN A 33 -1.02 -19.96 0.89
CA GLN A 33 -1.69 -18.77 1.38
C GLN A 33 -2.65 -18.19 0.33
N VAL A 34 -2.23 -18.16 -0.95
CA VAL A 34 -3.12 -17.75 -2.05
C VAL A 34 -4.34 -18.67 -2.11
N LYS A 35 -4.13 -20.00 -2.19
CA LYS A 35 -5.22 -20.98 -2.31
C LYS A 35 -6.19 -20.90 -1.14
N ALA A 36 -5.71 -20.67 0.09
CA ALA A 36 -6.55 -20.52 1.27
C ALA A 36 -7.50 -19.31 1.21
N ASN A 37 -7.13 -18.27 0.44
CA ASN A 37 -7.91 -17.05 0.30
C ASN A 37 -8.85 -17.05 -0.93
N LEU A 38 -8.81 -18.10 -1.76
CA LEU A 38 -9.68 -18.21 -2.94
C LEU A 38 -11.05 -18.79 -2.58
N ILE A 39 -12.09 -18.27 -3.24
CA ILE A 39 -13.45 -18.83 -3.18
C ILE A 39 -13.46 -20.27 -3.74
N LYS A 40 -12.68 -20.52 -4.80
CA LYS A 40 -12.51 -21.83 -5.44
C LYS A 40 -11.01 -22.19 -5.50
N PRO A 41 -10.44 -22.78 -4.44
CA PRO A 41 -9.01 -23.10 -4.37
C PRO A 41 -8.52 -23.97 -5.54
N ASP A 42 -9.32 -24.93 -5.99
CA ASP A 42 -8.98 -25.85 -7.09
C ASP A 42 -8.91 -25.16 -8.46
N SER A 43 -9.42 -23.93 -8.58
CA SER A 43 -9.33 -23.14 -9.82
C SER A 43 -8.03 -22.33 -9.94
N TYR A 44 -7.18 -22.39 -8.91
CA TYR A 44 -5.89 -21.71 -8.88
C TYR A 44 -4.99 -22.15 -10.03
N GLU A 45 -4.45 -21.17 -10.73
CA GLU A 45 -3.38 -21.34 -11.70
C GLU A 45 -2.30 -20.30 -11.48
N PHE A 46 -1.07 -20.75 -11.29
CA PHE A 46 0.10 -19.87 -11.29
C PHE A 46 0.20 -19.15 -12.64
N ALA A 47 0.41 -17.83 -12.63
CA ALA A 47 0.63 -17.05 -13.85
C ALA A 47 2.10 -16.66 -14.00
N GLN A 48 2.62 -15.88 -13.05
CA GLN A 48 4.01 -15.44 -13.04
C GLN A 48 4.41 -14.98 -11.64
N MET A 49 5.73 -14.92 -11.41
CA MET A 49 6.29 -14.25 -10.25
C MET A 49 7.58 -13.53 -10.61
N GLN A 50 7.89 -12.48 -9.87
CA GLN A 50 9.19 -11.82 -9.89
C GLN A 50 9.73 -11.79 -8.48
N LEU A 51 10.86 -12.46 -8.26
CA LEU A 51 11.58 -12.50 -6.99
C LEU A 51 12.72 -11.49 -7.02
N ASP A 52 12.74 -10.60 -6.04
CA ASP A 52 13.65 -9.47 -5.97
C ASP A 52 14.31 -9.39 -4.58
N SER A 53 15.58 -8.99 -4.53
CA SER A 53 16.26 -8.77 -3.26
C SER A 53 15.79 -7.48 -2.58
N CYS A 54 15.64 -7.54 -1.27
CA CYS A 54 15.41 -6.39 -0.39
C CYS A 54 16.70 -6.02 0.37
N PHE A 55 16.88 -4.72 0.60
CA PHE A 55 18.03 -4.19 1.33
C PHE A 55 17.59 -3.20 2.41
N SER A 56 18.41 -3.05 3.45
CA SER A 56 18.12 -2.18 4.60
C SER A 56 18.11 -0.68 4.28
N ASP A 57 18.73 -0.27 3.19
CA ASP A 57 18.79 1.10 2.68
C ASP A 57 17.73 1.40 1.60
N ASP A 58 16.94 0.40 1.19
CA ASP A 58 15.89 0.55 0.19
C ASP A 58 14.52 0.83 0.85
N THR A 59 14.07 2.07 0.76
CA THR A 59 12.76 2.51 1.26
C THR A 59 11.60 1.93 0.46
N ASN A 60 11.78 1.67 -0.85
CA ASN A 60 10.71 1.25 -1.75
C ASN A 60 10.43 -0.26 -1.64
N ARG A 61 11.42 -1.05 -1.23
CA ARG A 61 11.29 -2.49 -1.00
C ARG A 61 11.34 -2.85 0.49
N ASN A 62 10.65 -2.05 1.30
CA ASN A 62 10.50 -2.28 2.73
C ASN A 62 9.01 -2.36 3.11
N PRO A 63 8.55 -3.45 3.76
CA PRO A 63 7.13 -3.62 4.07
C PRO A 63 6.58 -2.54 4.98
N LYS A 64 7.36 -2.04 5.95
CA LYS A 64 6.92 -0.96 6.86
C LYS A 64 6.76 0.37 6.12
N SER A 65 7.60 0.65 5.14
CA SER A 65 7.44 1.81 4.27
C SER A 65 6.16 1.71 3.46
N ILE A 66 5.85 0.54 2.88
CA ILE A 66 4.61 0.32 2.13
C ILE A 66 3.39 0.47 3.03
N GLU A 67 3.39 -0.11 4.22
CA GLU A 67 2.31 0.07 5.21
C GLU A 67 2.10 1.54 5.58
N PHE A 68 3.18 2.29 5.76
CA PHE A 68 3.12 3.72 6.03
C PHE A 68 2.45 4.46 4.88
N VAL A 69 2.91 4.26 3.65
CA VAL A 69 2.36 4.94 2.47
C VAL A 69 0.89 4.56 2.27
N LEU A 70 0.50 3.29 2.49
CA LEU A 70 -0.90 2.86 2.43
C LEU A 70 -1.79 3.58 3.45
N LYS A 71 -1.31 3.73 4.70
CA LYS A 71 -2.05 4.47 5.74
C LYS A 71 -2.23 5.94 5.36
N VAL A 72 -1.17 6.57 4.86
CA VAL A 72 -1.20 7.95 4.37
C VAL A 72 -2.15 8.09 3.18
N ALA A 73 -2.10 7.17 2.22
CA ALA A 73 -2.96 7.15 1.04
C ALA A 73 -4.44 7.17 1.41
N ARG A 74 -4.84 6.30 2.36
CA ARG A 74 -6.22 6.19 2.84
C ARG A 74 -6.68 7.47 3.52
N LEU A 75 -5.87 8.01 4.43
CA LEU A 75 -6.19 9.26 5.11
C LEU A 75 -6.26 10.44 4.14
N PHE A 76 -5.40 10.48 3.13
CA PHE A 76 -5.39 11.55 2.13
C PHE A 76 -6.60 11.47 1.20
N LYS A 77 -7.01 10.26 0.83
CA LYS A 77 -8.28 10.04 0.12
C LYS A 77 -9.47 10.54 0.95
N GLU A 78 -9.56 10.17 2.23
CA GLU A 78 -10.60 10.67 3.14
C GLU A 78 -10.56 12.20 3.25
N TYR A 79 -9.37 12.80 3.36
CA TYR A 79 -9.19 14.25 3.37
C TYR A 79 -9.80 14.90 2.12
N LYS A 80 -9.46 14.40 0.92
CA LYS A 80 -10.00 14.93 -0.35
C LYS A 80 -11.51 14.76 -0.46
N GLU A 81 -12.05 13.62 -0.03
CA GLU A 81 -13.50 13.39 0.03
C GLU A 81 -14.18 14.41 0.95
N TYR A 82 -13.64 14.66 2.15
CA TYR A 82 -14.21 15.65 3.07
C TYR A 82 -14.05 17.09 2.60
N MET A 83 -12.99 17.42 1.87
CA MET A 83 -12.85 18.74 1.24
C MET A 83 -13.90 18.92 0.15
N SER A 84 -14.13 17.91 -0.69
CA SER A 84 -15.18 17.92 -1.71
C SER A 84 -16.58 18.05 -1.09
N ASP A 85 -16.88 17.33 -0.01
CA ASP A 85 -18.14 17.46 0.74
C ASP A 85 -18.34 18.89 1.28
N ALA A 86 -17.26 19.54 1.74
CA ALA A 86 -17.31 20.90 2.25
C ALA A 86 -17.63 21.91 1.13
N GLU A 87 -17.00 21.76 -0.04
CA GLU A 87 -17.25 22.60 -1.23
C GLU A 87 -18.68 22.42 -1.77
N GLU A 88 -19.20 21.19 -1.80
CA GLU A 88 -20.59 20.92 -2.20
C GLU A 88 -21.58 21.56 -1.23
N ALA A 89 -21.31 21.46 0.09
CA ALA A 89 -22.12 22.10 1.11
C ALA A 89 -22.04 23.63 1.03
N GLU A 90 -20.88 24.21 0.74
CA GLU A 90 -20.71 25.66 0.54
C GLU A 90 -21.49 26.14 -0.70
N THR A 91 -21.38 25.41 -1.81
CA THR A 91 -22.14 25.70 -3.03
C THR A 91 -23.64 25.65 -2.75
N SER A 92 -24.09 24.61 -2.04
CA SER A 92 -25.49 24.47 -1.64
C SER A 92 -25.92 25.61 -0.71
N MET A 93 -25.09 26.00 0.26
CA MET A 93 -25.35 27.13 1.16
C MET A 93 -25.53 28.44 0.39
N THR A 94 -24.75 28.63 -0.68
CA THR A 94 -24.78 29.82 -1.55
C THR A 94 -26.08 29.90 -2.35
N ILE A 95 -26.63 28.77 -2.82
CA ILE A 95 -27.92 28.73 -3.52
C ILE A 95 -29.06 29.30 -2.65
N TYR A 96 -29.00 29.07 -1.34
CA TYR A 96 -30.01 29.56 -0.39
C TYR A 96 -29.65 30.91 0.25
N ALA A 97 -28.62 31.59 -0.25
CA ALA A 97 -28.23 32.90 0.26
C ALA A 97 -29.29 33.98 -0.06
N PRO A 98 -29.40 35.03 0.79
CA PRO A 98 -30.35 36.12 0.53
C PRO A 98 -30.11 36.76 -0.84
N THR A 99 -31.17 36.88 -1.62
CA THR A 99 -31.13 37.57 -2.92
C THR A 99 -31.78 38.95 -2.76
N TYR A 100 -31.08 40.02 -3.08
CA TYR A 100 -31.53 41.41 -2.86
C TYR A 100 -32.01 41.70 -1.42
N GLY A 101 -31.42 41.03 -0.42
CA GLY A 101 -31.78 41.18 0.99
C GLY A 101 -33.05 40.43 1.43
N TYR A 102 -33.71 39.70 0.53
CA TYR A 102 -34.86 38.86 0.84
C TYR A 102 -34.43 37.39 1.01
N GLN A 103 -34.95 36.72 2.04
CA GLN A 103 -34.76 35.30 2.30
C GLN A 103 -36.00 34.73 3.00
N ASP A 104 -36.60 33.69 2.43
CA ASP A 104 -37.73 33.00 3.06
C ASP A 104 -37.27 32.04 4.18
N ALA A 105 -38.23 31.58 4.99
CA ALA A 105 -37.96 30.72 6.14
C ALA A 105 -37.32 29.37 5.76
N HIS A 106 -37.72 28.80 4.62
CA HIS A 106 -37.14 27.55 4.12
C HIS A 106 -35.70 27.78 3.68
N SER A 107 -35.43 28.81 2.89
CA SER A 107 -34.07 29.18 2.47
C SER A 107 -33.15 29.43 3.66
N LYS A 108 -33.64 30.12 4.70
CA LYS A 108 -32.89 30.32 5.96
C LYS A 108 -32.57 29.00 6.68
N GLN A 109 -33.50 28.06 6.72
CA GLN A 109 -33.29 26.74 7.32
C GLN A 109 -32.27 25.92 6.53
N GLN A 110 -32.39 25.90 5.20
CA GLN A 110 -31.48 25.18 4.32
C GLN A 110 -30.06 25.74 4.42
N GLN A 111 -29.91 27.06 4.41
CA GLN A 111 -28.61 27.69 4.60
C GLN A 111 -27.95 27.28 5.93
N LYS A 112 -28.71 27.23 7.03
CA LYS A 112 -28.20 26.76 8.34
C LYS A 112 -27.79 25.28 8.30
N LYS A 113 -28.55 24.43 7.62
CA LYS A 113 -28.23 23.01 7.45
C LYS A 113 -26.92 22.83 6.70
N TYR A 114 -26.78 23.44 5.53
CA TYR A 114 -25.58 23.31 4.70
C TYR A 114 -24.35 23.94 5.36
N LYS A 115 -24.51 25.03 6.12
CA LYS A 115 -23.43 25.54 6.97
C LYS A 115 -22.94 24.50 7.98
N ALA A 116 -23.86 23.80 8.65
CA ALA A 116 -23.48 22.77 9.62
C ALA A 116 -22.83 21.54 8.96
N GLU A 117 -23.26 21.17 7.75
CA GLU A 117 -22.65 20.10 6.95
C GLU A 117 -21.24 20.49 6.50
N MET A 118 -21.05 21.70 5.97
CA MET A 118 -19.75 22.27 5.60
C MET A 118 -18.78 22.27 6.80
N GLU A 119 -19.18 22.84 7.93
CA GLU A 119 -18.34 22.87 9.14
C GLU A 119 -18.00 21.46 9.65
N LYS A 120 -18.91 20.49 9.50
CA LYS A 120 -18.66 19.09 9.88
C LYS A 120 -17.65 18.45 8.93
N ALA A 121 -17.77 18.66 7.62
CA ALA A 121 -16.85 18.15 6.62
C ALA A 121 -15.44 18.76 6.82
N GLN A 122 -15.34 20.08 6.99
CA GLN A 122 -14.08 20.77 7.29
C GLN A 122 -13.39 20.23 8.56
N ARG A 123 -14.16 19.98 9.64
CA ARG A 123 -13.59 19.37 10.86
C ARG A 123 -13.04 17.97 10.60
N LYS A 124 -13.70 17.15 9.79
CA LYS A 124 -13.21 15.82 9.44
C LYS A 124 -11.96 15.89 8.57
N ALA A 125 -11.92 16.81 7.59
CA ALA A 125 -10.74 17.06 6.78
C ALA A 125 -9.55 17.47 7.65
N ALA A 126 -9.74 18.40 8.59
CA ALA A 126 -8.70 18.80 9.54
C ALA A 126 -8.19 17.61 10.37
N ILE A 127 -9.07 16.76 10.89
CA ILE A 127 -8.68 15.55 11.64
C ILE A 127 -7.88 14.57 10.76
N ALA A 128 -8.26 14.38 9.50
CA ALA A 128 -7.53 13.53 8.58
C ALA A 128 -6.12 14.08 8.29
N LYS A 129 -6.01 15.40 8.06
CA LYS A 129 -4.74 16.12 7.91
C LYS A 129 -3.85 15.96 9.13
N ASP A 130 -4.37 16.23 10.33
CA ASP A 130 -3.62 16.09 11.59
C ASP A 130 -3.05 14.68 11.76
N LYS A 131 -3.83 13.65 11.42
CA LYS A 131 -3.35 12.25 11.46
C LYS A 131 -2.23 11.97 10.46
N ILE A 132 -2.29 12.56 9.26
CA ILE A 132 -1.22 12.42 8.26
C ILE A 132 0.07 13.05 8.79
N LEU A 133 -0.01 14.27 9.32
CA LEU A 133 1.14 14.97 9.88
C LEU A 133 1.72 14.25 11.11
N GLN A 134 0.85 13.71 11.98
CA GLN A 134 1.26 12.90 13.11
C GLN A 134 1.99 11.63 12.67
N LEU A 135 1.44 10.90 11.68
CA LEU A 135 2.11 9.71 11.12
C LEU A 135 3.50 10.05 10.58
N TYR A 136 3.62 11.15 9.84
CA TYR A 136 4.91 11.60 9.32
C TYR A 136 5.91 11.87 10.47
N LYS A 137 5.48 12.60 11.50
CA LYS A 137 6.30 12.91 12.67
C LYS A 137 6.76 11.66 13.41
N GLU A 138 5.85 10.72 13.65
CA GLU A 138 6.13 9.46 14.34
C GLU A 138 7.09 8.54 13.57
N ASN A 139 7.12 8.64 12.24
CA ASN A 139 7.94 7.80 11.37
C ASN A 139 9.18 8.50 10.79
N LYS A 140 9.44 9.77 11.15
CA LYS A 140 10.58 10.55 10.65
C LYS A 140 11.91 9.84 10.86
N GLU A 141 12.17 9.34 12.07
CA GLU A 141 13.41 8.63 12.40
C GLU A 141 13.52 7.28 11.69
N PHE A 142 12.40 6.59 11.47
CA PHE A 142 12.37 5.39 10.64
C PHE A 142 12.84 5.70 9.22
N PHE A 143 12.32 6.76 8.58
CA PHE A 143 12.75 7.15 7.23
C PHE A 143 14.19 7.69 7.17
N LYS A 144 14.65 8.45 8.17
CA LYS A 144 16.06 8.88 8.27
C LYS A 144 17.01 7.69 8.40
N SER A 145 16.58 6.61 9.05
CA SER A 145 17.44 5.43 9.27
C SER A 145 17.93 4.82 7.95
N PHE A 146 17.16 4.88 6.87
CA PHE A 146 17.56 4.36 5.56
C PHE A 146 18.75 5.12 4.95
N GLN A 147 18.87 6.43 5.19
CA GLN A 147 19.96 7.25 4.63
C GLN A 147 21.33 6.93 5.23
N SER A 148 21.34 6.42 6.46
CA SER A 148 22.55 6.03 7.20
C SER A 148 22.72 4.51 7.29
N ALA A 149 21.74 3.74 6.79
CA ALA A 149 21.78 2.30 6.77
C ALA A 149 22.92 1.82 5.87
N LYS A 150 23.58 0.74 6.31
CA LYS A 150 24.45 0.00 5.41
C LYS A 150 23.60 -0.72 4.37
N HIS A 151 24.18 -0.94 3.20
CA HIS A 151 23.58 -1.80 2.18
C HIS A 151 23.69 -3.27 2.61
N GLU A 152 22.69 -3.76 3.32
CA GLU A 152 22.64 -5.14 3.82
C GLU A 152 21.40 -5.84 3.29
N PHE A 153 21.59 -7.06 2.81
CA PHE A 153 20.49 -7.91 2.35
C PHE A 153 19.56 -8.24 3.52
N THR A 154 18.28 -7.89 3.40
CA THR A 154 17.27 -8.05 4.47
C THR A 154 16.26 -9.17 4.20
N GLY A 155 16.10 -9.60 2.95
CA GLY A 155 15.12 -10.60 2.57
C GLY A 155 14.72 -10.48 1.11
N TRP A 156 13.53 -10.95 0.77
CA TRP A 156 13.04 -10.97 -0.60
C TRP A 156 11.68 -10.29 -0.72
N SER A 157 11.44 -9.62 -1.84
CA SER A 157 10.09 -9.24 -2.28
C SER A 157 9.66 -10.13 -3.44
N VAL A 158 8.36 -10.43 -3.50
CA VAL A 158 7.77 -11.24 -4.56
C VAL A 158 6.53 -10.56 -5.09
N ALA A 159 6.60 -10.03 -6.31
CA ALA A 159 5.40 -9.71 -7.08
C ALA A 159 4.84 -11.02 -7.64
N PHE A 160 3.66 -11.42 -7.17
CA PHE A 160 3.07 -12.73 -7.45
C PHE A 160 1.72 -12.58 -8.14
N SER A 161 1.61 -13.18 -9.32
CA SER A 161 0.36 -13.17 -10.09
C SER A 161 -0.17 -14.57 -10.30
N TYR A 162 -1.48 -14.71 -10.17
CA TYR A 162 -2.21 -15.97 -10.38
C TYR A 162 -3.53 -15.72 -11.10
N ARG A 163 -4.16 -16.80 -11.57
CA ARG A 163 -5.53 -16.80 -12.07
C ARG A 163 -6.39 -17.69 -11.18
N ALA A 164 -7.62 -17.27 -10.94
CA ALA A 164 -8.61 -18.06 -10.22
C ALA A 164 -10.02 -17.72 -10.71
N GLU A 165 -10.95 -18.66 -10.53
CA GLU A 165 -12.36 -18.41 -10.78
C GLU A 165 -13.01 -17.64 -9.64
N THR A 166 -13.81 -16.63 -10.00
CA THR A 166 -14.76 -16.01 -9.08
C THR A 166 -15.90 -16.99 -8.73
N ALA A 167 -16.75 -16.62 -7.77
CA ALA A 167 -17.95 -17.39 -7.44
C ALA A 167 -18.83 -17.68 -8.68
N GLY A 168 -18.88 -16.75 -9.64
CA GLY A 168 -19.62 -16.88 -10.90
C GLY A 168 -18.92 -17.68 -12.00
N GLY A 169 -17.73 -18.24 -11.76
CA GLY A 169 -16.97 -19.03 -12.73
C GLY A 169 -16.17 -18.20 -13.74
N LEU A 170 -16.14 -16.87 -13.62
CA LEU A 170 -15.25 -16.04 -14.43
C LEU A 170 -13.82 -16.17 -13.91
N LYS A 171 -12.88 -16.48 -14.79
CA LYS A 171 -11.45 -16.52 -14.46
C LYS A 171 -10.85 -15.12 -14.50
N ILE A 172 -10.35 -14.66 -13.36
CA ILE A 172 -9.72 -13.35 -13.19
C ILE A 172 -8.26 -13.49 -12.79
N MET A 173 -7.47 -12.45 -13.06
CA MET A 173 -6.10 -12.32 -12.58
C MET A 173 -6.14 -11.74 -11.16
N GLY A 174 -5.27 -12.22 -10.27
CA GLY A 174 -4.99 -11.61 -8.99
C GLY A 174 -3.50 -11.31 -8.86
N ASN A 175 -3.16 -10.17 -8.26
CA ASN A 175 -1.78 -9.70 -8.08
C ASN A 175 -1.51 -9.35 -6.61
N ASN A 176 -0.54 -10.01 -5.98
CA ASN A 176 -0.14 -9.71 -4.61
C ASN A 176 1.35 -9.41 -4.53
N LEU A 177 1.75 -8.65 -3.52
CA LEU A 177 3.15 -8.43 -3.15
C LEU A 177 3.44 -9.12 -1.83
N TYR A 178 4.45 -9.98 -1.78
CA TYR A 178 4.89 -10.65 -0.57
C TYR A 178 6.30 -10.21 -0.18
N PHE A 179 6.59 -10.24 1.11
CA PHE A 179 7.94 -10.10 1.66
C PHE A 179 8.31 -11.35 2.43
N LEU A 180 9.50 -11.89 2.19
CA LEU A 180 10.01 -13.11 2.80
C LEU A 180 11.32 -12.82 3.53
N ASP A 181 11.59 -13.62 4.55
CA ASP A 181 12.87 -13.59 5.27
C ASP A 181 14.05 -14.00 4.37
N LYS A 182 15.28 -13.74 4.83
CA LYS A 182 16.52 -14.00 4.07
C LYS A 182 16.62 -15.44 3.56
N ASP A 183 16.18 -16.38 4.39
CA ASP A 183 16.36 -17.81 4.18
C ASP A 183 15.20 -18.46 3.42
N LEU A 184 14.17 -17.68 3.03
CA LEU A 184 12.96 -18.15 2.36
C LEU A 184 12.29 -19.27 3.16
N THR A 185 12.08 -19.01 4.45
CA THR A 185 11.44 -19.92 5.40
C THR A 185 10.05 -19.43 5.81
N GLU A 186 9.78 -18.13 5.74
CA GLU A 186 8.50 -17.56 6.09
C GLU A 186 8.12 -16.32 5.27
N ILE A 187 6.81 -16.11 5.15
CA ILE A 187 6.24 -14.86 4.64
C ILE A 187 6.14 -13.92 5.84
N THR A 188 6.87 -12.81 5.78
CA THR A 188 6.88 -11.80 6.84
C THR A 188 5.75 -10.80 6.68
N HIS A 189 5.42 -10.43 5.44
CA HIS A 189 4.35 -9.48 5.11
C HIS A 189 3.71 -9.83 3.75
N SER A 190 2.47 -9.42 3.56
CA SER A 190 1.74 -9.58 2.30
C SER A 190 0.82 -8.38 2.07
N PHE A 191 0.75 -7.91 0.83
CA PHE A 191 -0.16 -6.85 0.40
C PHE A 191 -0.98 -7.36 -0.78
N SER A 192 -2.29 -7.21 -0.67
CA SER A 192 -3.23 -7.58 -1.73
C SER A 192 -3.29 -6.53 -2.84
N GLU A 193 -3.80 -6.93 -4.01
CA GLU A 193 -4.07 -6.01 -5.12
C GLU A 193 -4.93 -4.83 -4.70
N ASP A 194 -5.99 -5.10 -3.93
CA ASP A 194 -6.93 -4.10 -3.45
C ASP A 194 -6.22 -3.05 -2.58
N GLU A 195 -5.36 -3.49 -1.65
CA GLU A 195 -4.57 -2.58 -0.83
C GLU A 195 -3.62 -1.74 -1.68
N LEU A 196 -2.89 -2.35 -2.61
CA LEU A 196 -1.95 -1.62 -3.45
C LEU A 196 -2.65 -0.66 -4.43
N SER A 197 -3.89 -0.96 -4.82
CA SER A 197 -4.70 -0.09 -5.69
C SER A 197 -5.06 1.24 -5.01
N ASP A 198 -5.15 1.27 -3.68
CA ASP A 198 -5.41 2.49 -2.90
C ASP A 198 -4.32 3.55 -3.18
N LEU A 199 -3.07 3.13 -3.39
CA LEU A 199 -1.93 4.02 -3.64
C LEU A 199 -2.13 4.88 -4.88
N ASN A 200 -2.57 4.27 -5.99
CA ASN A 200 -2.80 4.96 -7.25
C ASN A 200 -4.03 5.87 -7.16
N SER A 201 -5.09 5.42 -6.47
CA SER A 201 -6.35 6.16 -6.39
C SER A 201 -6.30 7.38 -5.47
N ALA A 202 -5.42 7.36 -4.46
CA ALA A 202 -5.31 8.43 -3.49
C ALA A 202 -4.68 9.71 -4.07
N GLY A 203 -3.99 9.64 -5.22
CA GLY A 203 -3.27 10.78 -5.79
C GLY A 203 -2.20 11.29 -4.82
N ILE A 204 -1.41 10.39 -4.24
CA ILE A 204 -0.37 10.71 -3.26
C ILE A 204 0.66 11.72 -3.81
N ASP A 205 0.81 11.79 -5.13
CA ASP A 205 1.64 12.81 -5.77
C ASP A 205 1.20 14.25 -5.41
N ASP A 206 -0.10 14.47 -5.17
CA ASP A 206 -0.64 15.76 -4.76
C ASP A 206 -0.36 16.07 -3.28
N LEU A 207 -0.12 15.05 -2.44
CA LEU A 207 0.01 15.21 -0.98
C LEU A 207 1.20 16.11 -0.60
N GLN A 208 2.32 16.00 -1.33
CA GLN A 208 3.47 16.86 -1.07
C GLN A 208 3.18 18.33 -1.37
N TYR A 209 2.36 18.60 -2.39
CA TYR A 209 1.96 19.95 -2.76
C TYR A 209 0.93 20.51 -1.78
N GLU A 210 -0.08 19.71 -1.43
CA GLU A 210 -1.19 20.12 -0.57
C GLU A 210 -0.74 20.46 0.85
N PHE A 211 0.26 19.74 1.37
CA PHE A 211 0.78 19.92 2.74
C PHE A 211 2.25 20.39 2.75
N GLU A 212 2.67 21.12 1.71
CA GLU A 212 4.07 21.55 1.54
C GLU A 212 4.56 22.35 2.76
N ASP A 213 3.77 23.32 3.21
CA ASP A 213 4.14 24.20 4.33
C ASP A 213 4.23 23.43 5.65
N GLU A 214 3.28 22.53 5.94
CA GLU A 214 3.33 21.73 7.16
C GLU A 214 4.49 20.72 7.14
N PHE A 215 4.81 20.14 5.99
CA PHE A 215 5.98 19.27 5.87
C PHE A 215 7.30 20.04 6.02
N LYS A 216 7.38 21.30 5.56
CA LYS A 216 8.53 22.18 5.81
C LYS A 216 8.69 22.49 7.30
N GLU A 217 7.61 22.89 7.97
CA GLU A 217 7.64 23.15 9.42
C GLU A 217 8.11 21.92 10.21
N LEU A 218 7.60 20.73 9.86
CA LEU A 218 8.02 19.46 10.48
C LEU A 218 9.48 19.09 10.17
N ALA A 219 10.05 19.60 9.08
CA ALA A 219 11.45 19.39 8.73
C ALA A 219 12.39 20.35 9.48
N GLU A 220 11.94 21.58 9.75
CA GLU A 220 12.71 22.64 10.46
C GLU A 220 12.75 22.45 11.98
N ASP A 221 11.85 21.66 12.55
CA ASP A 221 11.80 21.31 14.00
C ASP A 221 12.94 20.35 14.47
N ASP A 222 13.99 20.15 13.66
CA ASP A 222 15.24 19.40 13.97
C ASP A 222 16.42 20.33 14.34
#